data_AF-A0ABD3C5C5-F1
#
_entry.id   AF-A0ABD3C5C5-F1
#
_cell.length_a   1.000
_cell.length_b   1.000
_cell.length_c   1.000
_cell.angle_alpha   90.00
_cell.angle_beta   90.00
_cell.angle_gamma   90.00
#
_symmetry.space_group_name_H-M   'P 1'
#
loop_
_entity.id
_entity.type
_entity.pdbx_description
1 polymer ?
#
loop_
_entity_poly.entity_id
_entity_poly.type
_entity_poly.pdbx_seq_one_letter_code
_entity_poly.pdbx_strand_id
1 'polypeptide(L)'
;MNDLFSHSFKRYQDDLEAGSDAARTEGINLDKFFEDVEAVKKDMSDVEKLYKHLQESNEECKTVHNAKTMKDLRARMDADVSQVLKRVKLIKSKLEALEKSNATHRKVPGCGPGSSADRTRTSVVSGLGKKLKTMMDDFQSLRARMNEEYKETVGRRYFTVTGEKADDETIENMISSGESESFLQKAIQEQGRGQILDALSEIQERHDAVKEIEKNLIELHQIFMDMAALVEAQGQQLNDIESHVAHASSFVRRGTEQLVEAREYQKGSRKWYCIAVLLVIVLVVLVTFPIWSNLLLTML
;
A
#
# COMPACT_ATOMS: atom_id res chain seq x y z
N MET A 1 -13.77 3.88 10.81
CA MET A 1 -12.65 4.84 10.95
C MET A 1 -12.14 5.26 9.55
N ASN A 2 -13.05 5.68 8.65
CA ASN A 2 -12.78 5.70 7.19
C ASN A 2 -12.93 7.06 6.49
N ASP A 3 -13.21 8.16 7.22
CA ASP A 3 -13.58 9.43 6.58
C ASP A 3 -12.48 10.50 6.54
N LEU A 4 -11.34 10.25 7.21
CA LEU A 4 -10.25 11.23 7.31
C LEU A 4 -9.48 11.41 5.99
N PHE A 5 -9.39 10.37 5.16
CA PHE A 5 -8.67 10.44 3.88
C PHE A 5 -9.53 11.00 2.74
N SER A 6 -10.85 10.73 2.75
CA SER A 6 -11.75 11.20 1.69
C SER A 6 -11.94 12.72 1.72
N HIS A 7 -12.00 13.31 2.90
CA HIS A 7 -12.26 14.76 3.04
C HIS A 7 -11.01 15.61 2.77
N SER A 8 -9.83 15.07 3.05
CA SER A 8 -8.55 15.73 2.76
C SER A 8 -8.27 15.77 1.26
N PHE A 9 -8.62 14.70 0.53
CA PHE A 9 -8.44 14.60 -0.91
C PHE A 9 -9.37 15.55 -1.69
N LYS A 10 -10.63 15.67 -1.25
CA LYS A 10 -11.61 16.57 -1.88
C LYS A 10 -11.19 18.04 -1.80
N ARG A 11 -10.59 18.44 -0.68
CA ARG A 11 -10.05 19.79 -0.48
C ARG A 11 -8.83 20.07 -1.38
N TYR A 12 -7.99 19.05 -1.60
CA TYR A 12 -6.83 19.16 -2.49
C TYR A 12 -7.23 19.32 -3.96
N GLN A 13 -8.34 18.70 -4.38
CA GLN A 13 -8.91 18.84 -5.71
C GLN A 13 -9.48 20.26 -5.94
N ASP A 14 -10.22 20.80 -4.97
CA ASP A 14 -10.76 22.16 -5.05
C ASP A 14 -9.65 23.24 -5.06
N ASP A 15 -8.59 23.07 -4.27
CA ASP A 15 -7.45 24.01 -4.22
C ASP A 15 -6.60 23.98 -5.52
N LEU A 16 -6.63 22.87 -6.26
CA LEU A 16 -5.99 22.74 -7.58
C LEU A 16 -6.78 23.46 -8.69
N GLU A 17 -8.11 23.49 -8.59
CA GLU A 17 -8.98 24.11 -9.60
C GLU A 17 -9.03 25.65 -9.47
N ALA A 18 -8.85 26.21 -8.27
CA ALA A 18 -8.93 27.66 -8.04
C ALA A 18 -7.70 28.46 -8.52
N GLY A 19 -6.64 27.80 -9.01
CA GLY A 19 -5.34 28.42 -9.27
C GLY A 19 -4.90 28.52 -10.74
N SER A 20 -5.66 28.03 -11.73
CA SER A 20 -5.16 27.97 -13.11
C SER A 20 -6.21 28.32 -14.16
N ASP A 21 -6.34 29.61 -14.46
CA ASP A 21 -6.84 30.02 -15.77
C ASP A 21 -5.67 30.19 -16.76
N ALA A 22 -5.78 29.47 -17.88
CA ALA A 22 -5.10 29.71 -19.15
C ALA A 22 -3.63 29.27 -19.33
N ALA A 23 -3.30 27.98 -19.13
CA ALA A 23 -2.22 27.34 -19.91
C ALA A 23 -2.29 25.79 -19.89
N ARG A 24 -3.01 25.20 -20.87
CA ARG A 24 -2.87 23.80 -21.37
C ARG A 24 -2.74 22.69 -20.31
N THR A 25 -3.87 22.27 -19.72
CA THR A 25 -3.96 21.07 -18.85
C THR A 25 -4.73 19.92 -19.51
N GLU A 26 -4.52 19.65 -20.81
CA GLU A 26 -5.03 18.41 -21.42
C GLU A 26 -4.17 17.17 -21.09
N GLY A 27 -2.97 17.36 -20.51
CA GLY A 27 -1.99 16.28 -20.30
C GLY A 27 -2.01 15.59 -18.93
N ILE A 28 -2.74 16.11 -17.94
CA ILE A 28 -2.74 15.59 -16.55
C ILE A 28 -4.12 15.03 -16.18
N ASN A 29 -4.74 14.24 -17.08
CA ASN A 29 -5.97 13.54 -16.73
C ASN A 29 -5.61 12.27 -15.93
N LEU A 30 -6.04 12.22 -14.66
CA LEU A 30 -5.80 11.08 -13.75
C LEU A 30 -7.02 10.15 -13.65
N ASP A 31 -8.11 10.41 -14.36
CA ASP A 31 -9.40 9.73 -14.17
C ASP A 31 -9.26 8.22 -14.41
N LYS A 32 -8.66 7.85 -15.54
CA LYS A 32 -8.40 6.44 -15.87
C LYS A 32 -7.51 5.76 -14.84
N PHE A 33 -6.52 6.46 -14.30
CA PHE A 33 -5.65 5.89 -13.25
C PHE A 33 -6.43 5.61 -11.98
N PHE A 34 -7.29 6.53 -11.56
CA PHE A 34 -8.12 6.33 -10.37
C PHE A 34 -9.19 5.26 -10.59
N GLU A 35 -9.72 5.12 -11.80
CA GLU A 35 -10.59 4.00 -12.17
C GLU A 35 -9.87 2.64 -12.01
N ASP A 36 -8.66 2.53 -12.54
CA ASP A 36 -7.83 1.33 -12.40
C ASP A 36 -7.48 1.04 -10.92
N VAL A 37 -7.18 2.08 -10.14
CA VAL A 37 -6.94 1.98 -8.69
C VAL A 37 -8.18 1.49 -7.94
N GLU A 38 -9.36 2.01 -8.26
CA GLU A 38 -10.60 1.58 -7.61
C GLU A 38 -10.95 0.13 -7.98
N ALA A 39 -10.66 -0.29 -9.22
CA ALA A 39 -10.77 -1.68 -9.62
C ALA A 39 -9.85 -2.61 -8.81
N VAL A 40 -8.63 -2.18 -8.48
CA VAL A 40 -7.71 -2.92 -7.59
C VAL A 40 -8.26 -2.97 -6.16
N LYS A 41 -8.74 -1.83 -5.64
CA LYS A 41 -9.31 -1.75 -4.28
C LYS A 41 -10.54 -2.64 -4.12
N LYS A 42 -11.37 -2.76 -5.16
CA LYS A 42 -12.51 -3.67 -5.18
C LYS A 42 -12.07 -5.13 -5.07
N ASP A 43 -11.07 -5.55 -5.86
CA ASP A 43 -10.53 -6.90 -5.75
C ASP A 43 -9.91 -7.19 -4.37
N MET A 44 -9.21 -6.21 -3.79
CA MET A 44 -8.71 -6.32 -2.41
C MET A 44 -9.85 -6.49 -1.41
N SER A 45 -10.93 -5.71 -1.54
CA SER A 45 -12.10 -5.88 -0.67
C SER A 45 -12.73 -7.26 -0.80
N ASP A 46 -12.77 -7.83 -2.00
CA ASP A 46 -13.27 -9.19 -2.20
C ASP A 46 -12.34 -10.24 -1.55
N VAL A 47 -11.03 -10.06 -1.60
CA VAL A 47 -10.08 -10.93 -0.86
C VAL A 47 -10.27 -10.81 0.66
N GLU A 48 -10.49 -9.61 1.20
CA GLU A 48 -10.77 -9.43 2.64
C GLU A 48 -12.05 -10.17 3.06
N LYS A 49 -13.09 -10.18 2.22
CA LYS A 49 -14.32 -10.93 2.49
C LYS A 49 -14.08 -12.45 2.47
N LEU A 50 -13.35 -12.94 1.48
CA LEU A 50 -12.99 -14.37 1.37
C LEU A 50 -12.15 -14.80 2.57
N TYR A 51 -11.20 -13.98 3.00
CA TYR A 51 -10.40 -14.23 4.21
C TYR A 51 -11.28 -14.36 5.46
N LYS A 52 -12.25 -13.45 5.65
CA LYS A 52 -13.19 -13.53 6.78
C LYS A 52 -14.05 -14.78 6.72
N HIS A 53 -14.58 -15.12 5.55
CA HIS A 53 -15.40 -16.32 5.38
C HIS A 53 -14.61 -17.61 5.62
N LEU A 54 -13.35 -17.65 5.19
CA LEU A 54 -12.42 -18.75 5.49
C LEU A 54 -12.14 -18.86 6.99
N GLN A 55 -11.93 -17.73 7.67
CA GLN A 55 -11.76 -17.70 9.12
C GLN A 55 -13.01 -18.20 9.86
N GLU A 56 -14.19 -17.73 9.47
CA GLU A 56 -15.47 -18.16 10.05
C GLU A 56 -15.69 -19.67 9.83
N SER A 57 -15.41 -20.18 8.63
CA SER A 57 -15.48 -21.60 8.32
C SER A 57 -14.48 -22.39 9.18
N ASN A 58 -13.24 -21.92 9.33
CA ASN A 58 -12.29 -22.61 10.20
C ASN A 58 -12.74 -22.67 11.67
N GLU A 59 -13.37 -21.61 12.20
CA GLU A 59 -13.95 -21.65 13.54
C GLU A 59 -15.15 -22.61 13.62
N GLU A 60 -16.02 -22.65 12.60
CA GLU A 60 -17.15 -23.57 12.54
C GLU A 60 -16.67 -25.05 12.53
N CYS A 61 -15.56 -25.36 11.85
CA CYS A 61 -14.89 -26.67 11.86
C CYS A 61 -14.60 -27.20 13.28
N LYS A 62 -14.36 -26.33 14.26
CA LYS A 62 -14.08 -26.75 15.65
C LYS A 62 -15.29 -27.37 16.35
N THR A 63 -16.49 -26.96 15.95
CA THR A 63 -17.75 -27.28 16.63
C THR A 63 -18.56 -28.35 15.90
N VAL A 64 -18.22 -28.64 14.65
CA VAL A 64 -18.93 -29.61 13.82
C VAL A 64 -18.48 -31.03 14.15
N HIS A 65 -19.46 -31.92 14.41
CA HIS A 65 -19.22 -33.33 14.76
C HIS A 65 -19.85 -34.33 13.77
N ASN A 66 -20.42 -33.85 12.66
CA ASN A 66 -20.99 -34.69 11.61
C ASN A 66 -20.10 -34.63 10.36
N ALA A 67 -19.77 -35.81 9.82
CA ALA A 67 -18.95 -35.98 8.62
C ALA A 67 -19.49 -35.21 7.41
N LYS A 68 -20.81 -35.18 7.19
CA LYS A 68 -21.40 -34.47 6.05
C LYS A 68 -21.15 -32.97 6.12
N THR A 69 -21.42 -32.36 7.28
CA THR A 69 -21.22 -30.92 7.49
C THR A 69 -19.74 -30.53 7.47
N MET A 70 -18.86 -31.41 7.96
CA MET A 70 -17.40 -31.21 7.89
C MET A 70 -16.93 -31.17 6.43
N LYS A 71 -17.40 -32.11 5.62
CA LYS A 71 -17.11 -32.17 4.19
C LYS A 71 -17.63 -30.95 3.42
N ASP A 72 -18.84 -30.51 3.72
CA ASP A 72 -19.41 -29.30 3.11
C ASP A 72 -18.63 -28.03 3.51
N LEU A 73 -18.17 -27.95 4.77
CA LEU A 73 -17.30 -26.87 5.23
C LEU A 73 -15.98 -26.83 4.48
N ARG A 74 -15.35 -27.99 4.38
CA ARG A 74 -14.08 -28.18 3.71
C ARG A 74 -14.16 -27.76 2.24
N ALA A 75 -15.21 -28.18 1.53
CA ALA A 75 -15.45 -27.75 0.15
C ALA A 75 -15.63 -26.22 0.02
N ARG A 76 -16.25 -25.56 1.01
CA ARG A 76 -16.36 -24.08 1.06
C ARG A 76 -14.97 -23.44 1.26
N MET A 77 -14.19 -23.95 2.21
CA MET A 77 -12.85 -23.45 2.51
C MET A 77 -11.91 -23.60 1.29
N ASP A 78 -11.94 -24.74 0.61
CA ASP A 78 -11.15 -24.97 -0.62
C ASP A 78 -11.54 -24.00 -1.73
N ALA A 79 -12.85 -23.73 -1.88
CA ALA A 79 -13.36 -22.77 -2.85
C ALA A 79 -12.92 -21.33 -2.51
N ASP A 80 -12.92 -20.94 -1.24
CA ASP A 80 -12.46 -19.61 -0.80
C ASP A 80 -10.98 -19.43 -1.06
N VAL A 81 -10.15 -20.40 -0.66
CA VAL A 81 -8.69 -20.36 -0.86
C VAL A 81 -8.36 -20.28 -2.35
N SER A 82 -9.04 -21.08 -3.18
CA SER A 82 -8.90 -21.03 -4.63
C SER A 82 -9.29 -19.66 -5.22
N GLN A 83 -10.31 -19.00 -4.67
CA GLN A 83 -10.72 -17.66 -5.07
C GLN A 83 -9.73 -16.59 -4.61
N VAL A 84 -9.21 -16.68 -3.39
CA VAL A 84 -8.16 -15.80 -2.87
C VAL A 84 -6.96 -15.83 -3.81
N LEU A 85 -6.46 -17.02 -4.16
CA LEU A 85 -5.33 -17.17 -5.07
C LEU A 85 -5.59 -16.52 -6.43
N LYS A 86 -6.76 -16.74 -7.04
CA LYS A 86 -7.12 -16.13 -8.33
C LYS A 86 -7.17 -14.61 -8.25
N ARG A 87 -7.78 -14.06 -7.20
CA ARG A 87 -7.91 -12.61 -7.00
C ARG A 87 -6.57 -11.95 -6.71
N VAL A 88 -5.72 -12.59 -5.91
CA VAL A 88 -4.36 -12.10 -5.62
C VAL A 88 -3.51 -12.02 -6.89
N LYS A 89 -3.57 -13.04 -7.76
CA LYS A 89 -2.91 -12.99 -9.07
C LYS A 89 -3.44 -11.84 -9.94
N LEU A 90 -4.74 -11.62 -9.96
CA LEU A 90 -5.35 -10.51 -10.70
C LEU A 90 -4.90 -9.15 -10.16
N ILE A 91 -4.88 -8.99 -8.83
CA ILE A 91 -4.38 -7.78 -8.17
C ILE A 91 -2.93 -7.53 -8.55
N LYS A 92 -2.06 -8.56 -8.48
CA LYS A 92 -0.65 -8.47 -8.89
C LYS A 92 -0.53 -7.93 -10.32
N SER A 93 -1.23 -8.54 -11.29
CA SER A 93 -1.18 -8.09 -12.68
C SER A 93 -1.69 -6.66 -12.87
N LYS A 94 -2.72 -6.23 -12.13
CA LYS A 94 -3.21 -4.85 -12.16
C LYS A 94 -2.21 -3.86 -11.54
N LEU A 95 -1.52 -4.24 -10.47
CA LEU A 95 -0.47 -3.41 -9.87
C LEU A 95 0.73 -3.24 -10.81
N GLU A 96 1.16 -4.30 -11.49
CA GLU A 96 2.19 -4.23 -12.52
C GLU A 96 1.76 -3.34 -13.70
N ALA A 97 0.48 -3.41 -14.09
CA ALA A 97 -0.07 -2.53 -15.13
C ALA A 97 -0.10 -1.06 -14.70
N LEU A 98 -0.46 -0.77 -13.45
CA LEU A 98 -0.41 0.57 -12.86
C LEU A 98 1.03 1.11 -12.82
N GLU A 99 2.01 0.27 -12.47
CA GLU A 99 3.42 0.65 -12.46
C GLU A 99 3.93 0.98 -13.87
N LYS A 100 3.57 0.15 -14.85
CA LYS A 100 3.87 0.42 -16.27
C LYS A 100 3.19 1.71 -16.74
N SER A 101 1.95 1.96 -16.32
CA SER A 101 1.21 3.18 -16.60
C SER A 101 1.94 4.40 -16.01
N ASN A 102 2.44 4.32 -14.78
CA ASN A 102 3.25 5.37 -14.14
C ASN A 102 4.52 5.65 -14.94
N ALA A 103 5.26 4.62 -15.35
CA ALA A 103 6.45 4.77 -16.18
C ALA A 103 6.16 5.45 -17.53
N THR A 104 5.02 5.16 -18.15
CA THR A 104 4.60 5.86 -19.39
C THR A 104 4.17 7.30 -19.13
N HIS A 105 3.46 7.55 -18.03
CA HIS A 105 2.98 8.88 -17.64
C HIS A 105 4.15 9.84 -17.37
N ARG A 106 5.28 9.33 -16.87
CA ARG A 106 6.52 10.11 -16.71
C ARG A 106 7.08 10.71 -18.01
N LYS A 107 6.67 10.21 -19.18
CA LYS A 107 7.09 10.73 -20.49
C LYS A 107 6.20 11.87 -20.99
N VAL A 108 5.06 12.12 -20.35
CA VAL A 108 4.15 13.21 -20.71
C VAL A 108 4.74 14.55 -20.23
N PRO A 109 4.71 15.61 -21.05
CA PRO A 109 5.18 16.94 -20.63
C PRO A 109 4.50 17.40 -19.33
N GLY A 110 5.30 17.82 -18.34
CA GLY A 110 4.80 18.24 -17.02
C GLY A 110 4.58 17.10 -16.02
N CYS A 111 4.70 15.84 -16.44
CA CYS A 111 4.46 14.65 -15.61
C CYS A 111 5.72 13.86 -15.29
N GLY A 112 6.91 14.44 -15.50
CA GLY A 112 8.20 13.79 -15.25
C GLY A 112 8.43 13.33 -13.80
N PRO A 113 9.55 12.62 -13.55
CA PRO A 113 9.90 12.15 -12.20
C PRO A 113 9.84 13.28 -11.16
N GLY A 114 9.12 13.03 -10.06
CA GLY A 114 8.97 14.01 -8.97
C GLY A 114 7.89 15.08 -9.19
N SER A 115 7.21 15.11 -10.36
CA SER A 115 6.03 15.95 -10.58
C SER A 115 4.88 15.59 -9.62
N SER A 116 3.99 16.53 -9.32
CA SER A 116 2.85 16.28 -8.41
C SER A 116 2.03 15.04 -8.81
N ALA A 117 1.76 14.89 -10.12
CA ALA A 117 1.06 13.72 -10.65
C ALA A 117 1.86 12.42 -10.49
N ASP A 118 3.16 12.42 -10.81
CA ASP A 118 4.03 11.25 -10.62
C ASP A 118 4.11 10.82 -9.14
N ARG A 119 4.22 11.78 -8.22
CA ARG A 119 4.27 11.54 -6.78
C ARG A 119 2.98 10.91 -6.25
N THR A 120 1.84 11.45 -6.69
CA THR A 120 0.51 10.95 -6.31
C THR A 120 0.35 9.52 -6.79
N ARG A 121 0.64 9.27 -8.07
CA ARG A 121 0.51 7.95 -8.67
C ARG A 121 1.45 6.92 -8.03
N THR A 122 2.71 7.28 -7.81
CA THR A 122 3.71 6.40 -7.16
C THR A 122 3.31 6.08 -5.72
N SER A 123 2.85 7.08 -4.96
CA SER A 123 2.39 6.88 -3.57
C SER A 123 1.17 5.96 -3.49
N VAL A 124 0.20 6.13 -4.39
CA VAL A 124 -1.01 5.30 -4.44
C VAL A 124 -0.67 3.85 -4.77
N VAL A 125 0.14 3.59 -5.81
CA VAL A 125 0.52 2.22 -6.18
C VAL A 125 1.34 1.56 -5.06
N SER A 126 2.25 2.30 -4.42
CA SER A 126 3.00 1.79 -3.26
C SER A 126 2.11 1.47 -2.06
N GLY A 127 1.10 2.31 -1.79
CA GLY A 127 0.10 2.04 -0.76
C GLY A 127 -0.68 0.76 -1.04
N LEU A 128 -1.10 0.54 -2.29
CA LEU A 128 -1.79 -0.69 -2.70
C LEU A 128 -0.87 -1.92 -2.59
N GLY A 129 0.39 -1.82 -3.01
CA GLY A 129 1.37 -2.91 -2.88
C GLY A 129 1.62 -3.29 -1.42
N LYS A 130 1.79 -2.30 -0.53
CA LYS A 130 1.90 -2.53 0.92
C LYS A 130 0.65 -3.20 1.49
N LYS A 131 -0.54 -2.74 1.09
CA LYS A 131 -1.80 -3.34 1.54
C LYS A 131 -1.91 -4.80 1.11
N LEU A 132 -1.57 -5.12 -0.14
CA LEU A 132 -1.57 -6.51 -0.62
C LEU A 132 -0.60 -7.37 0.22
N LYS A 133 0.60 -6.86 0.52
CA LYS A 133 1.57 -7.54 1.38
C LYS A 133 0.98 -7.88 2.74
N THR A 134 0.38 -6.91 3.42
CA THR A 134 -0.29 -7.14 4.73
C THR A 134 -1.37 -8.22 4.65
N MET A 135 -2.20 -8.20 3.60
CA MET A 135 -3.23 -9.23 3.43
C MET A 135 -2.64 -10.64 3.24
N MET A 136 -1.45 -10.76 2.63
CA MET A 136 -0.76 -12.03 2.50
C MET A 136 -0.16 -12.49 3.84
N ASP A 137 0.37 -11.56 4.65
CA ASP A 137 0.86 -11.85 6.00
C ASP A 137 -0.28 -12.35 6.92
N ASP A 138 -1.47 -11.76 6.80
CA ASP A 138 -2.68 -12.20 7.52
C ASP A 138 -3.08 -13.62 7.10
N PHE A 139 -3.05 -13.92 5.79
CA PHE A 139 -3.36 -15.25 5.26
C PHE A 139 -2.34 -16.31 5.74
N GLN A 140 -1.05 -15.97 5.78
CA GLN A 140 0.01 -16.82 6.34
C GLN A 140 -0.27 -17.14 7.81
N SER A 141 -0.67 -16.13 8.58
CA SER A 141 -0.98 -16.27 10.00
C SER A 141 -2.21 -17.15 10.22
N LEU A 142 -3.25 -17.02 9.39
CA LEU A 142 -4.41 -17.89 9.41
C LEU A 142 -4.02 -19.35 9.12
N ARG A 143 -3.20 -19.61 8.10
CA ARG A 143 -2.71 -20.96 7.79
C ARG A 143 -1.95 -21.58 8.96
N ALA A 144 -1.06 -20.82 9.59
CA ALA A 144 -0.30 -21.31 10.74
C ALA A 144 -1.24 -21.74 11.89
N ARG A 145 -2.24 -20.91 12.19
CA ARG A 145 -3.27 -21.22 13.19
C ARG A 145 -4.08 -22.47 12.83
N MET A 146 -4.53 -22.60 11.58
CA MET A 146 -5.27 -23.77 11.12
C MET A 146 -4.46 -25.07 11.26
N ASN A 147 -3.16 -25.01 10.96
CA ASN A 147 -2.27 -26.15 11.10
C ASN A 147 -2.11 -26.56 12.57
N GLU A 148 -1.96 -25.58 13.47
CA GLU A 148 -1.86 -25.83 14.91
C GLU A 148 -3.15 -26.47 15.47
N GLU A 149 -4.31 -25.93 15.10
CA GLU A 149 -5.62 -26.48 15.50
C GLU A 149 -5.85 -27.90 14.96
N TYR A 150 -5.31 -28.19 13.76
CA TYR A 150 -5.31 -29.53 13.20
C TYR A 150 -4.43 -30.50 14.01
N LYS A 151 -3.19 -30.09 14.37
CA LYS A 151 -2.30 -30.88 15.24
C LYS A 151 -2.97 -31.21 16.58
N GLU A 152 -3.59 -30.22 17.21
CA GLU A 152 -4.33 -30.40 18.47
C GLU A 152 -5.45 -31.44 18.31
N THR A 153 -6.19 -31.37 17.21
CA THR A 153 -7.30 -32.29 16.94
C THR A 153 -6.82 -33.72 16.74
N VAL A 154 -5.76 -33.91 15.94
CA VAL A 154 -5.13 -35.21 15.73
C VAL A 154 -4.65 -35.79 17.06
N GLY A 155 -3.94 -34.99 17.87
CA GLY A 155 -3.46 -35.42 19.19
C GLY A 155 -4.61 -35.82 20.14
N ARG A 156 -5.70 -35.05 20.17
CA ARG A 156 -6.88 -35.36 21.00
C ARG A 156 -7.58 -36.65 20.54
N ARG A 157 -7.75 -36.82 19.23
CA ARG A 157 -8.36 -38.03 18.66
C ARG A 157 -7.47 -39.25 18.87
N TYR A 158 -6.16 -39.09 18.76
CA TYR A 158 -5.19 -40.12 19.09
C TYR A 158 -5.38 -40.60 20.54
N PHE A 159 -5.33 -39.67 21.50
CA PHE A 159 -5.49 -40.00 22.92
C PHE A 159 -6.83 -40.65 23.25
N THR A 160 -7.93 -40.17 22.63
CA THR A 160 -9.27 -40.74 22.86
C THR A 160 -9.33 -42.23 22.47
N VAL A 161 -8.58 -42.58 21.42
CA VAL A 161 -8.62 -43.90 20.80
C VAL A 161 -7.60 -44.87 21.40
N THR A 162 -6.39 -44.41 21.70
CA THR A 162 -5.29 -45.25 22.21
C THR A 162 -5.13 -45.18 23.73
N GLY A 163 -5.71 -44.16 24.38
CA GLY A 163 -5.47 -43.88 25.80
C GLY A 163 -4.08 -43.30 26.11
N GLU A 164 -3.21 -43.15 25.11
CA GLU A 164 -1.83 -42.67 25.28
C GLU A 164 -1.65 -41.31 24.61
N LYS A 165 -0.83 -40.44 25.20
CA LYS A 165 -0.49 -39.16 24.60
C LYS A 165 0.56 -39.38 23.53
N ALA A 166 0.23 -39.09 22.27
CA ALA A 166 1.23 -39.05 21.20
C ALA A 166 2.27 -37.96 21.48
N ASP A 167 3.52 -38.26 21.13
CA ASP A 167 4.58 -37.28 20.99
C ASP A 167 4.43 -36.49 19.67
N ASP A 168 5.03 -35.31 19.63
CA ASP A 168 4.89 -34.39 18.49
C ASP A 168 5.38 -35.01 17.18
N GLU A 169 6.41 -35.86 17.22
CA GLU A 169 6.92 -36.57 16.04
C GLU A 169 5.90 -37.55 15.46
N THR A 170 5.19 -38.29 16.32
CA THR A 170 4.09 -39.18 15.88
C THR A 170 2.94 -38.40 15.26
N ILE A 171 2.58 -37.25 15.82
CA ILE A 171 1.54 -36.37 15.26
C ILE A 171 1.98 -35.85 13.88
N GLU A 172 3.21 -35.34 13.77
CA GLU A 172 3.73 -34.82 12.50
C GLU A 172 3.84 -35.90 11.42
N ASN A 173 4.24 -37.11 11.80
CA ASN A 173 4.29 -38.26 10.89
C ASN A 173 2.89 -38.62 10.41
N MET A 174 1.90 -38.68 11.29
CA MET A 174 0.49 -38.95 10.91
C MET A 174 -0.08 -37.88 9.98
N ILE A 175 0.31 -36.62 10.19
CA ILE A 175 -0.10 -35.49 9.35
C ILE A 175 0.62 -35.49 8.00
N SER A 176 1.90 -35.83 7.94
CA SER A 176 2.70 -35.73 6.71
C SER A 176 2.55 -36.96 5.80
N SER A 177 2.50 -38.17 6.38
CA SER A 177 2.37 -39.42 5.63
C SER A 177 0.92 -39.71 5.23
N GLY A 178 -0.06 -39.18 5.97
CA GLY A 178 -1.46 -39.56 5.83
C GLY A 178 -1.74 -41.00 6.24
N GLU A 179 -0.79 -41.70 6.88
CA GLU A 179 -0.92 -43.09 7.32
C GLU A 179 -1.69 -43.23 8.64
N SER A 180 -2.83 -42.55 8.73
CA SER A 180 -3.82 -42.72 9.80
C SER A 180 -4.44 -44.14 9.81
N GLU A 181 -4.23 -44.94 8.75
CA GLU A 181 -4.60 -46.35 8.67
C GLU A 181 -3.81 -47.26 9.65
N SER A 182 -2.53 -46.96 9.92
CA SER A 182 -1.73 -47.73 10.88
C SER A 182 -2.24 -47.55 12.32
N PHE A 183 -2.66 -46.32 12.63
CA PHE A 183 -3.36 -45.95 13.85
C PHE A 183 -4.70 -46.69 13.98
N LEU A 184 -5.44 -46.84 12.87
CA LEU A 184 -6.68 -47.62 12.81
C LEU A 184 -6.47 -49.08 13.22
N GLN A 185 -5.36 -49.69 12.79
CA GLN A 185 -5.12 -51.11 12.97
C GLN A 185 -4.85 -51.47 14.44
N LYS A 186 -4.16 -50.60 15.19
CA LYS A 186 -3.98 -50.73 16.64
C LYS A 186 -5.28 -50.44 17.40
N ALA A 187 -5.98 -49.38 17.04
CA ALA A 187 -7.20 -48.93 17.69
C ALA A 187 -8.38 -49.93 17.60
N ILE A 188 -8.57 -50.55 16.43
CA ILE A 188 -9.70 -51.46 16.15
C ILE A 188 -9.66 -52.69 17.07
N GLN A 189 -8.48 -53.10 17.56
CA GLN A 189 -8.36 -54.21 18.51
C GLN A 189 -8.91 -53.88 19.91
N GLU A 190 -8.98 -52.61 20.31
CA GLU A 190 -9.20 -52.23 21.72
C GLU A 190 -10.56 -51.56 22.00
N GLN A 191 -11.09 -50.72 21.10
CA GLN A 191 -12.24 -49.83 21.43
C GLN A 191 -13.50 -49.98 20.54
N GLY A 192 -13.48 -50.86 19.54
CA GLY A 192 -14.64 -51.13 18.67
C GLY A 192 -14.75 -50.18 17.46
N ARG A 193 -15.37 -50.69 16.39
CA ARG A 193 -15.16 -50.20 15.01
C ARG A 193 -15.82 -48.84 14.68
N GLY A 194 -16.88 -48.43 15.38
CA GLY A 194 -17.70 -47.26 15.04
C GLY A 194 -17.04 -45.91 15.36
N GLN A 195 -16.66 -45.69 16.62
CA GLN A 195 -16.05 -44.43 17.07
C GLN A 195 -14.69 -44.14 16.39
N ILE A 196 -13.98 -45.21 16.00
CA ILE A 196 -12.70 -45.13 15.31
C ILE A 196 -12.87 -44.66 13.86
N LEU A 197 -13.89 -45.16 13.16
CA LEU A 197 -14.19 -44.74 11.78
C LEU A 197 -14.59 -43.26 11.71
N ASP A 198 -15.37 -42.78 12.68
CA ASP A 198 -15.74 -41.36 12.76
C ASP A 198 -14.53 -40.47 13.07
N ALA A 199 -13.67 -40.88 14.01
CA ALA A 199 -12.44 -40.17 14.33
C ALA A 199 -11.47 -40.10 13.13
N LEU A 200 -11.34 -41.21 12.38
CA LEU A 200 -10.53 -41.25 11.17
C LEU A 200 -11.08 -40.33 10.09
N SER A 201 -12.40 -40.40 9.84
CA SER A 201 -13.05 -39.56 8.84
C SER A 201 -12.83 -38.08 9.16
N GLU A 202 -12.89 -37.68 10.43
CA GLU A 202 -12.62 -36.30 10.84
C GLU A 202 -11.14 -35.91 10.62
N ILE A 203 -10.19 -36.78 10.97
CA ILE A 203 -8.75 -36.55 10.75
C ILE A 203 -8.46 -36.39 9.25
N GLN A 204 -8.99 -37.30 8.42
CA GLN A 204 -8.73 -37.30 6.98
C GLN A 204 -9.32 -36.06 6.28
N GLU A 205 -10.57 -35.72 6.59
CA GLU A 205 -11.22 -34.53 6.02
C GLU A 205 -10.46 -33.25 6.38
N ARG A 206 -9.89 -33.16 7.60
CA ARG A 206 -9.04 -32.02 8.00
C ARG A 206 -7.65 -32.06 7.40
N HIS A 207 -7.02 -33.23 7.30
CA HIS A 207 -5.72 -33.41 6.64
C HIS A 207 -5.74 -32.82 5.23
N ASP A 208 -6.72 -33.25 4.44
CA ASP A 208 -6.81 -32.85 3.06
C ASP A 208 -7.05 -31.32 2.95
N ALA A 209 -7.69 -30.69 3.94
CA ALA A 209 -8.03 -29.25 3.91
C ALA A 209 -6.79 -28.42 4.21
N VAL A 210 -6.04 -28.81 5.24
CA VAL A 210 -4.75 -28.20 5.59
C VAL A 210 -3.75 -28.36 4.45
N LYS A 211 -3.72 -29.53 3.80
CA LYS A 211 -2.84 -29.82 2.66
C LYS A 211 -3.16 -28.96 1.44
N GLU A 212 -4.44 -28.74 1.15
CA GLU A 212 -4.85 -27.86 0.05
C GLU A 212 -4.50 -26.39 0.32
N ILE A 213 -4.71 -25.94 1.56
CA ILE A 213 -4.29 -24.61 2.01
C ILE A 213 -2.77 -24.45 1.91
N GLU A 214 -2.01 -25.47 2.31
CA GLU A 214 -0.54 -25.47 2.19
C GLU A 214 -0.10 -25.33 0.73
N LYS A 215 -0.68 -26.11 -0.18
CA LYS A 215 -0.38 -26.02 -1.61
C LYS A 215 -0.64 -24.61 -2.16
N ASN A 216 -1.82 -24.05 -1.85
CA ASN A 216 -2.20 -22.72 -2.32
C ASN A 216 -1.34 -21.63 -1.68
N LEU A 217 -0.88 -21.83 -0.45
CA LEU A 217 0.00 -20.90 0.25
C LEU A 217 1.44 -20.92 -0.29
N ILE A 218 1.96 -22.07 -0.72
CA ILE A 218 3.23 -22.11 -1.46
C ILE A 218 3.13 -21.24 -2.72
N GLU A 219 1.99 -21.27 -3.40
CA GLU A 219 1.77 -20.44 -4.58
C GLU A 219 1.59 -18.94 -4.24
N LEU A 220 0.88 -18.62 -3.15
CA LEU A 220 0.80 -17.26 -2.63
C LEU A 220 2.18 -16.74 -2.18
N HIS A 221 3.04 -17.60 -1.64
CA HIS A 221 4.39 -17.23 -1.20
C HIS A 221 5.25 -16.74 -2.37
N GLN A 222 5.14 -17.38 -3.54
CA GLN A 222 5.81 -16.90 -4.75
C GLN A 222 5.32 -15.49 -5.13
N ILE A 223 4.00 -15.27 -5.09
CA ILE A 223 3.41 -13.95 -5.36
C ILE A 223 3.88 -12.92 -4.33
N PHE A 224 4.00 -13.32 -3.06
CA PHE A 224 4.48 -12.48 -1.98
C PHE A 224 5.94 -12.04 -2.18
N MET A 225 6.83 -12.94 -2.60
CA MET A 225 8.22 -12.60 -2.93
C MET A 225 8.30 -11.58 -4.07
N ASP A 226 7.53 -11.80 -5.14
CA ASP A 226 7.49 -10.89 -6.28
C ASP A 226 6.94 -9.51 -5.88
N MET A 227 5.95 -9.47 -4.98
CA MET A 227 5.37 -8.23 -4.47
C MET A 227 6.31 -7.50 -3.51
N ALA A 228 7.09 -8.21 -2.69
CA ALA A 228 8.08 -7.60 -1.80
C ALA A 228 9.11 -6.81 -2.62
N ALA A 229 9.60 -7.38 -3.72
CA ALA A 229 10.51 -6.69 -4.64
C ALA A 229 9.88 -5.44 -5.27
N LEU A 230 8.62 -5.53 -5.70
CA LEU A 230 7.88 -4.39 -6.28
C LEU A 230 7.69 -3.26 -5.26
N VAL A 231 7.30 -3.58 -4.03
CA VAL A 231 7.10 -2.58 -2.96
C VAL A 231 8.42 -1.94 -2.53
N GLU A 232 9.51 -2.71 -2.47
CA GLU A 232 10.83 -2.19 -2.11
C GLU A 232 11.38 -1.23 -3.19
N ALA A 233 11.25 -1.59 -4.47
CA ALA A 233 11.63 -0.72 -5.57
C ALA A 233 10.85 0.61 -5.57
N GLN A 234 9.54 0.58 -5.26
CA GLN A 234 8.74 1.79 -5.10
C GLN A 234 9.11 2.59 -3.84
N GLY A 235 9.52 1.93 -2.76
CA GLY A 235 9.98 2.58 -1.53
C GLY A 235 11.20 3.47 -1.76
N GLN A 236 12.17 2.99 -2.55
CA GLN A 236 13.32 3.80 -2.95
C GLN A 236 12.90 5.04 -3.76
N GLN A 237 12.01 4.87 -4.74
CA GLN A 237 11.49 5.99 -5.55
C GLN A 237 10.76 7.04 -4.71
N LEU A 238 9.99 6.62 -3.68
CA LEU A 238 9.29 7.54 -2.78
C LEU A 238 10.26 8.35 -1.91
N ASN A 239 11.34 7.75 -1.44
CA ASN A 239 12.37 8.45 -0.68
C ASN A 239 13.07 9.52 -1.53
N ASP A 240 13.38 9.19 -2.79
CA ASP A 240 13.98 10.15 -3.73
C ASP A 240 13.03 11.32 -4.02
N ILE A 241 11.74 11.03 -4.19
CA ILE A 241 10.68 12.04 -4.34
C ILE A 241 10.62 12.95 -3.11
N GLU A 242 10.63 12.39 -1.90
CA GLU A 242 10.56 13.17 -0.66
C GLU A 242 11.77 14.11 -0.54
N SER A 243 12.95 13.62 -0.91
CA SER A 243 14.17 14.42 -1.00
C SER A 243 14.03 15.57 -2.00
N HIS A 244 13.56 15.32 -3.22
CA HIS A 244 13.34 16.37 -4.23
C HIS A 244 12.34 17.45 -3.77
N VAL A 245 11.36 17.08 -2.97
CA VAL A 245 10.34 18.00 -2.42
C VAL A 245 10.90 18.81 -1.27
N ALA A 246 11.68 18.18 -0.39
CA ALA A 246 12.42 18.88 0.65
C ALA A 246 13.36 19.93 0.02
N HIS A 247 14.04 19.57 -1.08
CA HIS A 247 14.85 20.52 -1.83
C HIS A 247 14.01 21.62 -2.46
N ALA A 248 12.98 21.32 -3.25
CA ALA A 248 12.14 22.32 -3.90
C ALA A 248 11.48 23.28 -2.90
N SER A 249 10.93 22.76 -1.79
CA SER A 249 10.37 23.60 -0.72
C SER A 249 11.42 24.49 -0.07
N SER A 250 12.64 24.00 0.13
CA SER A 250 13.75 24.81 0.63
C SER A 250 14.15 25.92 -0.35
N PHE A 251 14.14 25.65 -1.67
CA PHE A 251 14.42 26.65 -2.71
C PHE A 251 13.33 27.71 -2.77
N VAL A 252 12.05 27.33 -2.73
CA VAL A 252 10.93 28.28 -2.69
C VAL A 252 11.01 29.14 -1.43
N ARG A 253 11.26 28.54 -0.26
CA ARG A 253 11.41 29.29 1.00
C ARG A 253 12.54 30.32 0.92
N ARG A 254 13.73 29.91 0.47
CA ARG A 254 14.86 30.83 0.29
C ARG A 254 14.57 31.92 -0.75
N GLY A 255 13.91 31.57 -1.86
CA GLY A 255 13.48 32.54 -2.86
C GLY A 255 12.49 33.55 -2.28
N THR A 256 11.53 33.12 -1.47
CA THR A 256 10.60 34.02 -0.79
C THR A 256 11.29 34.93 0.21
N GLU A 257 12.27 34.42 0.97
CA GLU A 257 13.10 35.21 1.88
C GLU A 257 13.88 36.29 1.09
N GLN A 258 14.51 35.93 -0.02
CA GLN A 258 15.24 36.87 -0.90
C GLN A 258 14.31 37.93 -1.50
N LEU A 259 13.08 37.58 -1.87
CA LEU A 259 12.10 38.55 -2.38
C LEU A 259 11.66 39.54 -1.30
N VAL A 260 11.48 39.07 -0.05
CA VAL A 260 11.18 39.93 1.10
C VAL A 260 12.35 40.87 1.37
N GLU A 261 13.57 40.35 1.39
CA GLU A 261 14.79 41.14 1.59
C GLU A 261 14.98 42.18 0.47
N ALA A 262 14.83 41.79 -0.80
CA ALA A 262 14.89 42.69 -1.94
C ALA A 262 13.83 43.81 -1.85
N ARG A 263 12.61 43.51 -1.37
CA ARG A 263 11.56 44.50 -1.13
C ARG A 263 11.96 45.51 -0.05
N GLU A 264 12.58 45.06 1.04
CA GLU A 264 13.08 45.94 2.11
C GLU A 264 14.21 46.84 1.63
N TYR A 265 15.19 46.29 0.88
CA TYR A 265 16.22 47.08 0.22
C TYR A 265 15.65 48.12 -0.75
N GLN A 266 14.65 47.74 -1.55
CA GLN A 266 13.98 48.66 -2.49
C GLN A 266 13.28 49.82 -1.75
N LYS A 267 12.65 49.57 -0.59
CA LYS A 267 12.04 50.63 0.22
C LYS A 267 13.09 51.60 0.78
N GLY A 268 14.22 51.09 1.27
CA GLY A 268 15.31 51.90 1.84
C GLY A 268 16.04 52.76 0.80
N SER A 269 16.25 52.21 -0.39
CA SER A 269 16.98 52.89 -1.48
C SER A 269 16.26 54.12 -2.03
N ARG A 270 14.92 54.18 -1.97
CA ARG A 270 14.13 55.34 -2.45
C ARG A 270 14.52 56.67 -1.78
N LYS A 271 14.85 56.62 -0.48
CA LYS A 271 15.28 57.83 0.25
C LYS A 271 16.65 58.31 -0.21
N TRP A 272 17.58 57.36 -0.41
CA TRP A 272 18.93 57.65 -0.92
C TRP A 272 18.90 58.16 -2.36
N TYR A 273 18.03 57.61 -3.20
CA TYR A 273 17.83 58.10 -4.56
C TYR A 273 17.35 59.56 -4.58
N CYS A 274 16.36 59.93 -3.77
CA CYS A 274 15.92 61.32 -3.65
C CYS A 274 17.02 62.25 -3.14
N ILE A 275 17.82 61.81 -2.17
CA ILE A 275 18.97 62.60 -1.66
C ILE A 275 20.02 62.78 -2.77
N ALA A 276 20.34 61.73 -3.52
CA ALA A 276 21.29 61.79 -4.63
C ALA A 276 20.79 62.74 -5.73
N VAL A 277 19.51 62.69 -6.11
CA VAL A 277 18.91 63.61 -7.08
C VAL A 277 18.95 65.06 -6.59
N LEU A 278 18.63 65.32 -5.31
CA LEU A 278 18.72 66.66 -4.71
C LEU A 278 20.14 67.21 -4.74
N LEU A 279 21.15 66.40 -4.40
CA LEU A 279 22.56 66.80 -4.46
C LEU A 279 22.99 67.18 -5.88
N VAL A 280 22.54 66.42 -6.88
CA VAL A 280 22.82 66.74 -8.30
C VAL A 280 22.18 68.07 -8.69
N ILE A 281 20.93 68.33 -8.30
CA ILE A 281 20.24 69.61 -8.58
C ILE A 281 21.02 70.78 -7.94
N VAL A 282 21.43 70.65 -6.68
CA VAL A 282 22.21 71.68 -5.99
C VAL A 282 23.53 71.96 -6.71
N LEU A 283 24.25 70.91 -7.14
CA LEU A 283 25.48 71.08 -7.92
C LEU A 283 25.25 71.82 -9.24
N VAL A 284 24.17 71.51 -9.97
CA VAL A 284 23.82 72.22 -11.21
C VAL A 284 23.54 73.70 -10.95
N VAL A 285 22.81 74.02 -9.88
CA VAL A 285 22.54 75.42 -9.50
C VAL A 285 23.84 76.15 -9.15
N LEU A 286 24.75 75.53 -8.39
CA LEU A 286 26.03 76.14 -8.03
C LEU A 286 26.93 76.41 -9.23
N VAL A 287 26.92 75.55 -10.24
CA VAL A 287 27.71 75.74 -11.47
C VAL A 287 27.09 76.80 -12.38
N THR A 288 25.76 76.85 -12.47
CA THR A 288 25.05 77.78 -13.38
C THR A 288 24.89 79.18 -12.80
N PHE A 289 24.79 79.33 -11.48
CA PHE A 289 24.66 80.61 -10.77
C PHE A 289 25.75 81.65 -11.09
N PRO A 290 27.07 81.34 -11.06
CA PRO A 290 28.12 82.31 -11.37
C PRO A 290 28.13 82.73 -12.84
N ILE A 291 27.68 81.85 -13.75
CA ILE A 291 27.55 82.17 -15.18
C ILE A 291 26.41 83.16 -15.36
N TRP A 292 25.27 82.91 -14.71
CA TRP A 292 24.10 83.78 -14.75
C TRP A 292 24.33 85.13 -14.06
N SER A 293 24.99 85.15 -12.90
CA SER A 293 25.27 86.38 -12.17
C SER A 293 26.24 87.30 -12.92
N ASN A 294 27.26 86.72 -13.58
CA ASN A 294 28.16 87.49 -14.44
C ASN A 294 27.44 88.05 -15.69
N LEU A 295 26.52 87.30 -16.29
CA LEU A 295 25.67 87.79 -17.38
C LEU A 295 24.74 88.92 -16.95
N LEU A 296 24.22 88.87 -15.72
CA LEU A 296 23.30 89.87 -15.20
C LEU A 296 24.03 91.17 -14.78
N LEU A 297 25.24 91.05 -14.20
CA LEU A 297 26.13 92.18 -13.89
C LEU A 297 26.71 92.88 -15.12
N THR A 298 26.77 92.20 -16.27
CA THR A 298 27.22 92.80 -17.53
C THR A 298 26.10 93.49 -18.31
N MET A 299 24.84 93.25 -17.94
CA MET A 299 23.64 93.84 -18.56
C MET A 299 23.05 95.02 -17.76
N LEU A 300 23.60 95.31 -16.57
CA LEU A 300 23.18 96.36 -15.64
C LEU A 300 24.25 97.44 -15.54
#